data_AF-A0A2I2F844-F1
#
_entry.id   AF-A0A2I2F844-F1
#
_cell.length_a   1.000
_cell.length_b   1.000
_cell.length_c   1.000
_cell.angle_alpha   90.00
_cell.angle_beta   90.00
_cell.angle_gamma   90.00
#
_symmetry.space_group_name_H-M   'P 1'
#
loop_
_entity.id
_entity.type
_entity.pdbx_description
1 polymer ?
#
loop_
_entity_poly.entity_id
_entity_poly.type
_entity_poly.pdbx_seq_one_letter_code
_entity_poly.pdbx_strand_id
1 'polypeptide(L)'
;MDDSQSRRYSLQPLRSDFIPKISPPREQILWVGCSDSSCEELALLDVSPDDIFQHRNLGNILIDDLSCTTAVRYAVSALNIDHIVICGHYGCGIVKTAQNPGLKDPWTSIIDGLRTAHSTSLQGLTEEEQDRRLVEWNVVEQIRSVGQIPEVVDAIDRRGLKVHGVFYDSASRRGYRVTNVGIHGRVLV
;
A
#
# COMPACT_ATOMS: atom_id res chain seq x y z
N MET A 1 -16.90 18.96 10.27
CA MET A 1 -15.89 19.62 9.42
C MET A 1 -15.54 18.63 8.33
N ASP A 2 -15.59 19.07 7.08
CA ASP A 2 -15.40 18.20 5.91
C ASP A 2 -13.95 17.70 5.86
N ASP A 3 -13.78 16.41 6.14
CA ASP A 3 -12.51 15.69 6.26
C ASP A 3 -11.74 15.56 4.91
N SER A 4 -12.38 15.98 3.81
CA SER A 4 -11.79 15.98 2.48
C SER A 4 -10.76 17.09 2.26
N GLN A 5 -10.76 18.16 3.08
CA GLN A 5 -9.87 19.31 2.87
C GLN A 5 -8.42 19.09 3.34
N SER A 6 -8.15 18.09 4.20
CA SER A 6 -6.79 17.80 4.68
C SER A 6 -6.09 16.65 3.91
N ARG A 7 -6.84 15.83 3.16
CA ARG A 7 -6.30 14.66 2.47
C ARG A 7 -6.06 14.99 0.99
N ARG A 8 -4.82 14.82 0.52
CA ARG A 8 -4.48 14.90 -0.91
C ARG A 8 -4.83 13.61 -1.68
N TYR A 9 -5.74 12.80 -1.15
CA TYR A 9 -6.23 11.55 -1.73
C TYR A 9 -7.68 11.31 -1.31
N SER A 10 -8.38 10.44 -2.02
CA SER A 10 -9.76 10.06 -1.70
C SER A 10 -9.86 8.56 -1.50
N LEU A 11 -10.75 8.14 -0.59
CA LEU A 11 -11.04 6.73 -0.33
C LEU A 11 -12.35 6.35 -1.01
N GLN A 12 -12.33 5.25 -1.76
CA GLN A 12 -13.52 4.68 -2.38
C GLN A 12 -13.68 3.23 -1.93
N PRO A 13 -14.90 2.72 -1.70
CA PRO A 13 -15.11 1.30 -1.47
C PRO A 13 -14.47 0.47 -2.58
N LEU A 14 -13.71 -0.55 -2.19
CA LEU A 14 -13.06 -1.46 -3.13
C LEU A 14 -14.10 -2.38 -3.74
N ARG A 15 -14.16 -2.41 -5.08
CA ARG A 15 -14.92 -3.43 -5.80
C ARG A 15 -14.05 -4.66 -5.98
N SER A 16 -14.60 -5.85 -5.79
CA SER A 16 -13.83 -7.10 -5.91
C SER A 16 -13.28 -7.35 -7.32
N ASP A 17 -13.93 -6.79 -8.34
CA ASP A 17 -13.57 -6.90 -9.76
C ASP A 17 -12.64 -5.77 -10.24
N PHE A 18 -12.01 -5.00 -9.34
CA PHE A 18 -11.20 -3.85 -9.75
C PHE A 18 -9.92 -4.26 -10.51
N ILE A 19 -9.42 -5.48 -10.28
CA ILE A 19 -8.39 -6.11 -11.10
C ILE A 19 -9.07 -7.18 -11.96
N PRO A 20 -8.96 -7.11 -13.29
CA PRO A 20 -9.55 -8.11 -14.17
C PRO A 20 -8.97 -9.50 -13.92
N LYS A 21 -9.83 -10.51 -13.84
CA LYS A 21 -9.40 -11.91 -13.93
C LYS A 21 -8.82 -12.20 -15.30
N ILE A 22 -7.81 -13.05 -15.35
CA ILE A 22 -7.24 -13.59 -16.59
C ILE A 22 -7.42 -15.12 -16.64
N SER A 23 -7.44 -15.67 -17.85
CA SER A 23 -7.55 -17.11 -18.09
C SER A 23 -6.65 -17.51 -19.26
N PRO A 24 -5.69 -18.44 -19.07
CA PRO A 24 -5.36 -19.11 -17.80
C PRO A 24 -4.77 -18.13 -16.77
N PRO A 25 -4.90 -18.42 -15.45
CA PRO A 25 -4.30 -17.59 -14.41
C PRO A 25 -2.77 -17.59 -14.52
N ARG A 26 -2.15 -16.47 -14.17
CA ARG A 26 -0.70 -16.29 -14.01
C ARG A 26 -0.44 -15.13 -13.05
N GLU A 27 0.76 -15.05 -12.49
CA GLU A 27 1.13 -13.92 -11.65
C GLU A 27 1.03 -12.60 -12.45
N GLN A 28 -0.02 -11.84 -12.17
CA GLN A 28 -0.29 -10.53 -12.76
C GLN A 28 -0.32 -9.43 -11.67
N ILE A 29 -0.33 -9.82 -10.39
CA ILE A 29 -0.40 -8.94 -9.23
C ILE A 29 0.81 -9.19 -8.32
N LEU A 30 1.59 -8.14 -8.02
CA LEU A 30 2.41 -8.10 -6.81
C LEU A 30 1.57 -7.55 -5.66
N TRP A 31 1.32 -8.37 -4.64
CA TRP A 31 0.65 -7.94 -3.41
C TRP A 31 1.65 -7.67 -2.30
N VAL A 32 1.77 -6.41 -1.88
CA VAL A 32 2.60 -5.98 -0.76
C VAL A 32 1.72 -5.77 0.47
N GLY A 33 1.77 -6.71 1.41
CA GLY A 33 0.92 -6.72 2.61
C GLY A 33 1.72 -6.62 3.92
N CYS A 34 1.02 -6.35 5.02
CA CYS A 34 1.63 -6.31 6.34
C CYS A 34 1.69 -7.72 6.96
N SER A 35 2.78 -8.04 7.66
CA SER A 35 2.91 -9.29 8.43
C SER A 35 1.95 -9.40 9.62
N ASP A 36 1.40 -8.28 10.10
CA ASP A 36 0.42 -8.21 11.20
C ASP A 36 -1.04 -8.31 10.71
N SER A 37 -1.25 -8.32 9.39
CA SER A 37 -2.57 -8.54 8.79
C SER A 37 -2.81 -10.03 8.54
N SER A 38 -4.03 -10.50 8.75
CA SER A 38 -4.40 -11.85 8.31
C SER A 38 -4.42 -11.91 6.78
N CYS A 39 -4.20 -13.09 6.22
CA CYS A 39 -4.28 -13.30 4.77
C CYS A 39 -5.71 -13.12 4.20
N GLU A 40 -6.70 -12.82 5.05
CA GLU A 40 -8.10 -12.56 4.63
C GLU A 40 -8.22 -11.31 3.76
N GLU A 41 -7.27 -10.37 3.83
CA GLU A 41 -7.26 -9.19 2.95
C GLU A 41 -7.19 -9.55 1.45
N LEU A 42 -6.67 -10.74 1.10
CA LEU A 42 -6.68 -11.21 -0.29
C LEU A 42 -8.08 -11.56 -0.78
N ALA A 43 -9.00 -11.93 0.12
CA ALA A 43 -10.39 -12.22 -0.21
C ALA A 43 -11.18 -10.97 -0.63
N LEU A 44 -10.56 -9.78 -0.55
CA LEU A 44 -11.09 -8.56 -1.15
C LEU A 44 -11.10 -8.61 -2.68
N LEU A 45 -10.25 -9.44 -3.28
CA LEU A 45 -10.13 -9.57 -4.73
C LEU A 45 -10.93 -10.77 -5.21
N ASP A 46 -11.64 -10.60 -6.32
CA ASP A 46 -12.18 -11.70 -7.09
C ASP A 46 -11.13 -12.10 -8.14
N VAL A 47 -10.05 -12.79 -7.72
CA VAL A 47 -8.98 -13.31 -8.58
C VAL A 47 -8.53 -14.69 -8.11
N SER A 48 -7.81 -15.44 -8.95
CA SER A 48 -7.20 -16.72 -8.54
C SER A 48 -6.05 -16.45 -7.57
N PRO A 49 -5.79 -17.32 -6.58
CA PRO A 49 -4.54 -17.28 -5.81
C PRO A 49 -3.29 -17.31 -6.71
N ASP A 50 -3.37 -18.02 -7.85
CA ASP A 50 -2.30 -18.09 -8.85
C ASP A 50 -2.06 -16.75 -9.59
N ASP A 51 -2.99 -15.79 -9.47
CA ASP A 51 -2.80 -14.44 -10.02
C ASP A 51 -1.84 -13.58 -9.18
N ILE A 52 -1.53 -14.02 -7.95
CA ILE A 52 -0.92 -13.19 -6.90
C ILE A 52 0.47 -13.69 -6.53
N PHE A 53 1.47 -12.87 -6.82
CA PHE A 53 2.79 -12.96 -6.21
C PHE A 53 2.82 -12.10 -4.94
N GLN A 54 2.99 -12.71 -3.77
CA GLN A 54 2.86 -12.00 -2.49
C GLN A 54 4.22 -11.71 -1.83
N HIS A 55 4.39 -10.46 -1.39
CA HIS A 55 5.47 -10.02 -0.50
C HIS A 55 4.86 -9.44 0.78
N ARG A 56 5.31 -9.89 1.96
CA ARG A 56 4.84 -9.38 3.25
C ARG A 56 6.00 -8.98 4.13
N ASN A 57 5.89 -7.82 4.74
CA ASN A 57 6.86 -7.33 5.73
C ASN A 57 6.15 -6.49 6.82
N LEU A 58 6.93 -6.00 7.80
CA LEU A 58 6.39 -5.19 8.89
C LEU A 58 5.85 -3.86 8.36
N GLY A 59 4.55 -3.63 8.54
CA GLY A 59 3.89 -2.38 8.16
C GLY A 59 3.75 -2.15 6.65
N ASN A 60 3.94 -3.18 5.83
CA ASN A 60 3.89 -3.10 4.36
C ASN A 60 4.77 -1.96 3.81
N ILE A 61 5.94 -1.74 4.42
CA ILE A 61 6.90 -0.68 4.10
C ILE A 61 7.92 -1.22 3.12
N LEU A 62 8.14 -0.53 2.00
CA LEU A 62 9.15 -0.87 1.01
C LEU A 62 10.36 0.05 1.20
N ILE A 63 11.43 -0.53 1.70
CA ILE A 63 12.73 0.13 1.87
C ILE A 63 13.71 -0.36 0.81
N ASP A 64 14.83 0.35 0.63
CA ASP A 64 15.93 -0.13 -0.23
C ASP A 64 16.77 -1.19 0.50
N ASP A 65 16.13 -2.30 0.85
CA ASP A 65 16.81 -3.52 1.28
C ASP A 65 16.78 -4.58 0.17
N LEU A 66 17.60 -5.61 0.34
CA LEU A 66 17.67 -6.68 -0.66
C LEU A 66 16.32 -7.37 -0.88
N SER A 67 15.50 -7.53 0.17
CA SER A 67 14.26 -8.30 0.10
C SER A 67 13.18 -7.56 -0.69
N CYS A 68 12.92 -6.30 -0.35
CA CYS A 68 11.95 -5.43 -1.01
C CYS A 68 12.35 -5.19 -2.47
N THR A 69 13.60 -4.77 -2.70
CA THR A 69 14.08 -4.41 -4.03
C THR A 69 14.10 -5.62 -4.96
N THR A 70 14.53 -6.81 -4.50
CA THR A 70 14.50 -8.02 -5.35
C THR A 70 13.09 -8.55 -5.59
N ALA A 71 12.18 -8.49 -4.61
CA ALA A 71 10.80 -8.91 -4.79
C ALA A 71 10.08 -8.06 -5.85
N VAL A 72 10.22 -6.72 -5.78
CA VAL A 72 9.63 -5.82 -6.78
C VAL A 72 10.24 -6.07 -8.16
N ARG A 73 11.57 -6.12 -8.26
CA ARG A 73 12.27 -6.35 -9.54
C ARG A 73 11.90 -7.68 -10.18
N TYR A 74 11.84 -8.75 -9.39
CA TYR A 74 11.46 -10.07 -9.89
C TYR A 74 10.02 -10.06 -10.42
N ALA A 75 9.09 -9.49 -9.66
CA ALA A 75 7.70 -9.43 -10.09
C ALA A 75 7.53 -8.59 -11.37
N VAL A 76 8.20 -7.45 -11.47
CA VAL A 76 8.08 -6.54 -12.62
C VAL A 76 8.80 -7.08 -13.86
N SER A 77 10.03 -7.58 -13.72
CA SER A 77 10.89 -7.90 -14.86
C SER A 77 10.88 -9.38 -15.25
N ALA A 78 10.73 -10.30 -14.29
CA ALA A 78 10.71 -11.73 -14.56
C ALA A 78 9.27 -12.24 -14.77
N LEU A 79 8.35 -11.90 -13.86
CA LEU A 79 6.95 -12.33 -13.95
C LEU A 79 6.11 -11.47 -14.90
N ASN A 80 6.58 -10.28 -15.26
CA ASN A 80 5.86 -9.32 -16.11
C ASN A 80 4.44 -9.04 -15.58
N ILE A 81 4.32 -8.79 -14.28
CA ILE A 81 3.04 -8.40 -13.66
C ILE A 81 2.48 -7.13 -14.29
N ASP A 82 1.17 -6.93 -14.15
CA ASP A 82 0.43 -5.76 -14.66
C ASP A 82 -0.05 -4.84 -13.53
N HIS A 83 -0.05 -5.34 -12.29
CA HIS A 83 -0.55 -4.64 -11.11
C HIS A 83 0.41 -4.78 -9.92
N ILE A 84 0.73 -3.67 -9.27
CA ILE A 84 1.31 -3.64 -7.92
C ILE A 84 0.24 -3.12 -6.97
N VAL A 85 -0.06 -3.87 -5.92
CA VAL A 85 -1.01 -3.49 -4.88
C VAL A 85 -0.28 -3.37 -3.56
N ILE A 86 -0.31 -2.18 -2.97
CA ILE A 86 0.16 -1.94 -1.61
C ILE A 86 -1.07 -1.93 -0.70
N CYS A 87 -1.18 -2.94 0.15
CA CYS A 87 -2.28 -3.12 1.07
C CYS A 87 -1.87 -2.76 2.49
N GLY A 88 -2.40 -1.62 2.96
CA GLY A 88 -2.43 -1.30 4.38
C GLY A 88 -3.63 -1.95 5.08
N HIS A 89 -3.62 -1.96 6.41
CA HIS A 89 -4.79 -2.39 7.18
C HIS A 89 -4.98 -1.52 8.42
N TYR A 90 -6.24 -1.24 8.74
CA TYR A 90 -6.56 -0.50 9.97
C TYR A 90 -6.32 -1.36 11.21
N GLY A 91 -5.94 -0.72 12.31
CA GLY A 91 -5.55 -1.41 13.55
C GLY A 91 -4.15 -2.06 13.49
N CYS A 92 -3.30 -1.64 12.55
CA CYS A 92 -1.94 -2.17 12.41
C CYS A 92 -1.10 -1.94 13.68
N GLY A 93 -0.55 -3.01 14.24
CA GLY A 93 0.36 -2.95 15.40
C GLY A 93 1.72 -2.33 15.09
N ILE A 94 2.06 -2.19 13.81
CA ILE A 94 3.32 -1.61 13.33
C ILE A 94 3.16 -0.12 13.03
N VAL A 95 2.22 0.24 12.14
CA VAL A 95 2.01 1.61 11.67
C VAL A 95 0.98 2.30 12.56
N LYS A 96 1.45 2.89 13.65
CA LYS A 96 0.62 3.61 14.64
C LYS A 96 1.36 4.77 15.30
N THR A 97 0.61 5.59 16.00
CA THR A 97 1.08 6.76 16.75
C THR A 97 1.98 6.36 17.92
N ALA A 98 1.54 5.37 18.69
CA ALA A 98 2.29 4.85 19.82
C ALA A 98 3.64 4.26 19.38
N GLN A 99 4.72 4.62 20.09
CA GLN A 99 6.03 4.04 19.84
C GLN A 99 6.02 2.54 20.11
N ASN A 100 6.68 1.78 19.22
CA ASN A 100 6.87 0.35 19.38
C ASN A 100 8.36 0.07 19.70
N PRO A 101 8.72 -0.23 20.96
CA PRO A 101 10.12 -0.45 21.34
C PRO A 101 10.74 -1.71 20.70
N GLY A 102 9.92 -2.60 20.16
CA GLY A 102 10.36 -3.78 19.41
C GLY A 102 10.77 -3.47 17.97
N LEU A 103 10.39 -2.30 17.42
CA LEU A 103 10.83 -1.87 16.08
C LEU A 103 12.22 -1.27 16.14
N LYS A 104 13.00 -1.54 15.10
CA LYS A 104 14.34 -1.00 14.89
C LYS A 104 14.37 -0.20 13.60
N ASP A 105 15.41 0.62 13.45
CA ASP A 105 15.64 1.31 12.20
C ASP A 105 15.88 0.32 11.05
N PRO A 106 15.41 0.63 9.83
CA PRO A 106 14.80 1.91 9.44
C PRO A 106 13.29 2.07 9.73
N TRP A 107 12.59 1.03 10.20
CA TRP A 107 11.13 1.08 10.42
C TRP A 107 10.70 2.18 11.38
N THR A 108 11.40 2.32 12.51
CA THR A 108 11.13 3.37 13.50
C THR A 108 11.26 4.75 12.85
N SER A 109 12.40 5.04 12.24
CA SER A 109 12.62 6.32 11.55
C SER A 109 11.58 6.66 10.47
N ILE A 110 11.09 5.67 9.72
CA ILE A 110 10.06 5.88 8.68
C ILE A 110 8.73 6.28 9.29
N ILE A 111 8.28 5.55 10.31
CA ILE A 111 6.99 5.83 10.96
C ILE A 111 7.06 7.16 11.74
N ASP A 112 8.17 7.42 12.42
CA ASP A 112 8.43 8.69 13.09
C ASP A 112 8.43 9.85 12.09
N GLY A 113 9.07 9.67 10.93
CA GLY A 113 9.06 10.64 9.84
C GLY A 113 7.64 10.97 9.35
N LEU A 114 6.79 9.96 9.17
CA LEU A 114 5.37 10.15 8.83
C LEU A 114 4.63 10.96 9.91
N ARG A 115 4.83 10.62 11.19
CA ARG A 115 4.21 11.34 12.31
C ARG A 115 4.63 12.80 12.36
N THR A 116 5.92 13.08 12.18
CA THR A 116 6.46 14.44 12.19
C THR A 116 5.93 15.25 11.00
N ALA A 117 5.98 14.67 9.79
CA ALA A 117 5.54 15.33 8.56
C ALA A 117 4.05 15.72 8.57
N HIS A 118 3.23 14.97 9.32
CA HIS A 118 1.79 15.19 9.40
C HIS A 118 1.30 15.62 10.79
N SER A 119 2.21 16.04 11.67
CA SER A 119 1.91 16.37 13.06
C SER A 119 0.74 17.36 13.24
N THR A 120 0.66 18.41 12.41
CA THR A 120 -0.46 19.37 12.42
C THR A 120 -1.79 18.73 12.04
N SER A 121 -1.80 17.83 11.06
CA SER A 121 -3.03 17.14 10.59
C SER A 121 -3.52 16.07 11.58
N LEU A 122 -2.67 15.65 12.53
CA LEU A 122 -3.03 14.73 13.61
C LEU A 122 -3.63 15.43 14.84
N GLN A 123 -3.48 16.76 14.95
CA GLN A 123 -3.97 17.51 16.11
C GLN A 123 -5.51 17.46 16.21
N GLY A 124 -6.01 17.17 17.42
CA GLY A 124 -7.44 17.13 17.70
C GLY A 124 -8.14 15.84 17.27
N LEU A 125 -7.43 14.90 16.64
CA LEU A 125 -7.93 13.56 16.36
C LEU A 125 -7.75 12.64 17.58
N THR A 126 -8.64 11.67 17.75
CA THR A 126 -8.46 10.56 18.69
C THR A 126 -7.28 9.67 18.26
N GLU A 127 -6.72 8.88 19.18
CA GLU A 127 -5.61 7.96 18.87
C GLU A 127 -5.96 7.00 17.72
N GLU A 128 -7.18 6.43 17.73
CA GLU A 128 -7.66 5.57 16.66
C GLU A 128 -7.71 6.30 15.31
N GLU A 129 -8.23 7.52 15.27
CA GLU A 129 -8.28 8.32 14.04
C GLU A 129 -6.87 8.66 13.54
N GLN A 130 -5.94 8.98 14.45
CA GLN A 130 -4.55 9.24 14.09
C GLN A 130 -3.86 8.00 13.50
N ASP A 131 -4.07 6.83 14.10
CA ASP A 131 -3.54 5.56 13.60
C ASP A 131 -4.08 5.25 12.21
N ARG A 132 -5.39 5.44 11.99
CA ARG A 132 -6.00 5.28 10.66
C ARG A 132 -5.37 6.21 9.63
N ARG A 133 -5.07 7.48 9.98
CA ARG A 133 -4.36 8.40 9.08
C ARG A 133 -2.96 7.95 8.76
N LEU A 134 -2.21 7.47 9.75
CA LEU A 134 -0.85 7.01 9.55
C LEU A 134 -0.78 5.80 8.61
N VAL A 135 -1.70 4.84 8.76
CA VAL A 135 -1.83 3.72 7.81
C VAL A 135 -2.09 4.25 6.39
N GLU A 136 -3.00 5.21 6.25
CA GLU A 136 -3.34 5.80 4.95
C GLU A 136 -2.15 6.52 4.29
N TRP A 137 -1.45 7.37 5.04
CA TRP A 137 -0.27 8.05 4.54
C TRP A 137 0.89 7.10 4.26
N ASN A 138 1.08 6.06 5.08
CA ASN A 138 2.10 5.05 4.81
C ASN A 138 1.87 4.42 3.43
N VAL A 139 0.65 3.97 3.12
CA VAL A 139 0.34 3.42 1.79
C VAL A 139 0.61 4.42 0.67
N VAL A 140 0.21 5.69 0.85
CA VAL A 140 0.48 6.75 -0.13
C VAL A 140 1.99 6.97 -0.34
N GLU A 141 2.79 6.98 0.72
CA GLU A 141 4.25 7.11 0.59
C GLU A 141 4.86 5.86 -0.07
N GLN A 142 4.41 4.65 0.26
CA GLN A 142 4.90 3.44 -0.39
C GLN A 142 4.58 3.41 -1.88
N ILE A 143 3.41 3.91 -2.29
CA ILE A 143 3.05 4.07 -3.72
C ILE A 143 4.07 4.98 -4.40
N ARG A 144 4.42 6.11 -3.77
CA ARG A 144 5.44 7.04 -4.30
C ARG A 144 6.83 6.41 -4.38
N SER A 145 7.25 5.70 -3.34
CA SER A 145 8.54 5.00 -3.30
C SER A 145 8.66 3.96 -4.41
N VAL A 146 7.62 3.13 -4.59
CA VAL A 146 7.59 2.14 -5.68
C VAL A 146 7.60 2.80 -7.06
N GLY A 147 6.86 3.90 -7.23
CA GLY A 147 6.84 4.67 -8.46
C GLY A 147 8.15 5.40 -8.79
N GLN A 148 9.17 5.34 -7.92
CA GLN A 148 10.52 5.84 -8.19
C GLN A 148 11.49 4.74 -8.63
N ILE A 149 11.10 3.46 -8.51
CA ILE A 149 11.95 2.33 -8.91
C ILE A 149 12.07 2.32 -10.45
N PRO A 150 13.29 2.34 -11.02
CA PRO A 150 13.48 2.45 -12.48
C PRO A 150 12.73 1.38 -13.29
N GLU A 151 12.71 0.13 -12.82
CA GLU A 151 12.00 -0.97 -13.46
C GLU A 151 10.48 -0.77 -13.45
N VAL A 152 9.95 -0.20 -12.38
CA VAL A 152 8.51 0.13 -12.26
C VAL A 152 8.18 1.29 -13.20
N VAL A 153 8.99 2.34 -13.24
CA VAL A 153 8.82 3.49 -14.15
C VAL A 153 8.81 3.02 -15.60
N ASP A 154 9.80 2.20 -16.01
CA ASP A 154 9.88 1.66 -17.36
C ASP A 154 8.68 0.77 -17.70
N ALA A 155 8.22 -0.08 -16.77
CA ALA A 155 7.05 -0.91 -16.95
C ALA A 155 5.74 -0.11 -17.04
N ILE A 156 5.61 0.99 -16.29
CA ILE A 156 4.48 1.93 -16.43
C ILE A 156 4.49 2.52 -17.85
N ASP A 157 5.63 3.03 -18.30
CA ASP A 157 5.75 3.73 -19.59
C ASP A 157 5.55 2.80 -20.79
N ARG A 158 6.06 1.56 -20.72
CA ARG A 158 6.04 0.62 -21.86
C ARG A 158 4.86 -0.33 -21.87
N ARG A 159 4.42 -0.80 -20.70
CA ARG A 159 3.42 -1.87 -20.55
C ARG A 159 2.12 -1.38 -19.92
N GLY A 160 2.09 -0.17 -19.37
CA GLY A 160 0.94 0.35 -18.65
C GLY A 160 0.71 -0.32 -17.29
N LEU A 161 1.79 -0.78 -16.63
CA LEU A 161 1.77 -1.27 -15.25
C LEU A 161 1.04 -0.27 -14.35
N LYS A 162 0.19 -0.77 -13.44
CA LYS A 162 -0.58 0.06 -12.51
C LYS A 162 -0.14 -0.17 -11.07
N VAL A 163 0.01 0.91 -10.31
CA VAL A 163 0.28 0.87 -8.87
C VAL A 163 -0.98 1.29 -8.13
N HIS A 164 -1.38 0.51 -7.14
CA HIS A 164 -2.63 0.69 -6.39
C HIS A 164 -2.36 0.75 -4.89
N GLY A 165 -3.04 1.67 -4.21
CA GLY A 165 -3.17 1.67 -2.75
C GLY A 165 -4.51 1.12 -2.33
N VAL A 166 -4.51 0.13 -1.43
CA VAL A 166 -5.74 -0.38 -0.82
C VAL A 166 -5.61 -0.47 0.69
N PHE A 167 -6.74 -0.47 1.38
CA PHE A 167 -6.85 -0.68 2.81
C PHE A 167 -7.81 -1.79 3.13
N TYR A 168 -7.43 -2.65 4.05
CA TYR A 168 -8.32 -3.62 4.66
C TYR A 168 -8.78 -3.15 6.05
N ASP A 169 -10.08 -3.11 6.25
CA ASP A 169 -10.71 -2.90 7.55
C ASP A 169 -11.23 -4.25 8.06
N SER A 170 -10.51 -4.88 8.98
CA SER A 170 -10.83 -6.21 9.50
C SER A 170 -12.13 -6.23 10.32
N ALA A 171 -12.45 -5.14 11.01
CA ALA A 171 -13.66 -5.01 11.81
C ALA A 171 -14.93 -5.01 10.92
N SER A 172 -14.88 -4.30 9.80
CA SER A 172 -16.01 -4.24 8.85
C SER A 172 -15.91 -5.28 7.72
N ARG A 173 -14.77 -5.95 7.57
CA ARG A 173 -14.44 -6.85 6.44
C ARG A 173 -14.58 -6.17 5.08
N ARG A 174 -14.20 -4.88 5.00
CA ARG A 174 -14.30 -4.07 3.77
C ARG A 174 -12.93 -3.62 3.29
N GLY A 175 -12.81 -3.55 1.96
CA GLY A 175 -11.68 -2.95 1.29
C GLY A 175 -11.99 -1.50 0.91
N TYR A 176 -10.98 -0.64 0.95
CA TYR A 176 -11.03 0.71 0.38
C TYR A 176 -9.84 0.90 -0.56
N ARG A 177 -10.04 1.70 -1.59
CA ARG A 177 -9.01 2.07 -2.56
C ARG A 177 -8.64 3.53 -2.39
N VAL A 178 -7.33 3.82 -2.38
CA VAL A 178 -6.82 5.17 -2.54
C VAL A 178 -6.96 5.59 -4.00
N THR A 179 -7.47 6.80 -4.21
CA THR A 179 -7.54 7.46 -5.53
C THR A 179 -6.94 8.86 -5.42
N ASN A 180 -6.59 9.47 -6.56
CA ASN A 180 -5.99 10.81 -6.63
C ASN A 180 -4.58 10.91 -6.02
N VAL A 181 -3.77 9.85 -6.12
CA VAL A 181 -2.36 9.89 -5.71
C VAL A 181 -1.48 10.36 -6.87
N GLY A 182 -0.83 11.51 -6.71
CA GLY A 182 0.14 12.03 -7.68
C GLY A 182 1.52 11.40 -7.53
N ILE A 183 2.11 10.96 -8.64
CA ILE A 183 3.51 10.54 -8.76
C ILE A 183 4.11 11.29 -9.97
N HIS A 184 5.15 12.11 -9.76
CA HIS A 184 5.86 12.84 -10.82
C HIS A 184 4.96 13.61 -11.82
N GLY A 185 3.90 14.27 -11.34
CA GLY A 185 2.96 15.02 -12.20
C GLY A 185 2.03 14.14 -13.05
N ARG A 186 2.05 12.81 -12.86
CA ARG A 186 1.10 11.86 -13.42
C ARG A 186 0.20 11.33 -12.30
N VAL A 187 -1.11 11.29 -12.54
CA VAL A 187 -2.07 10.67 -11.63
C VAL A 187 -1.95 9.17 -11.81
N LEU A 188 -1.35 8.48 -10.84
CA LEU A 188 -1.44 7.03 -10.76
C LEU A 188 -2.74 6.69 -10.05
N VAL A 189 -3.80 6.71 -10.86
CA VAL A 189 -5.15 6.16 -10.63
C VAL A 189 -5.78 6.45 -9.25
#